data_AF-A0A9D5JST9-F1
#
_entry.id   AF-A0A9D5JST9-F1
#
_cell.length_a   1.000
_cell.length_b   1.000
_cell.length_c   1.000
_cell.angle_alpha   90.00
_cell.angle_beta   90.00
_cell.angle_gamma   90.00
#
_symmetry.space_group_name_H-M   'P 1'
#
loop_
_entity.id
_entity.type
_entity.pdbx_description
1 polymer ?
#
loop_
_entity_poly.entity_id
_entity_poly.type
_entity_poly.pdbx_seq_one_letter_code
_entity_poly.pdbx_strand_id
1 'polypeptide(L)'
;MSDSQNTRRTAILEKLYALMTELLQDVPSEQDLHVPFLEMGANSLTLMELVRAVEKTFGVKLTIRQFFGELTTIDALAAYIDQTLPPDTAEPIPQEISTGTAATGSSNPPQSSFSSMMPDVSHLSGSLSGELSPEVEQILTHQLQVASQTMAQVVSQQLEFLRQRGVSLKPDRQDEPTNEAPQTIKPPQSPPKTPATAQSSEKTTALPFPKLRLDEMRARGLTPEQHHHLEALIARINALTPESKRRTQQYRPVLADNRASAGFRFTTKDMLYPIIGTRSRGSRIWDVDGNEYIDLAMGFGV
;
A
#
# COMPACT_ATOMS: atom_id res chain seq x y z
N MET A 1 -25.79 19.40 21.09
CA MET A 1 -24.50 19.20 20.35
C MET A 1 -24.36 17.77 19.81
N SER A 2 -25.04 16.77 20.38
CA SER A 2 -24.98 15.37 19.96
C SER A 2 -25.69 15.06 18.64
N ASP A 3 -26.81 15.73 18.34
CA ASP A 3 -27.61 15.43 17.13
C ASP A 3 -26.91 15.84 15.84
N SER A 4 -26.24 17.00 15.82
CA SER A 4 -25.56 17.50 14.61
C SER A 4 -24.36 16.66 14.20
N GLN A 5 -23.56 16.14 15.15
CA GLN A 5 -22.46 15.21 14.81
C GLN A 5 -22.99 13.87 14.29
N ASN A 6 -24.11 13.39 14.82
CA ASN A 6 -24.72 12.15 14.35
C ASN A 6 -25.26 12.31 12.92
N THR A 7 -25.94 13.43 12.61
CA THR A 7 -26.40 13.74 11.25
C THR A 7 -25.25 13.86 10.24
N ARG A 8 -24.14 14.50 10.63
CA ARG A 8 -22.97 14.67 9.76
C ARG A 8 -22.28 13.34 9.45
N ARG A 9 -22.08 12.50 10.46
CA ARG A 9 -21.52 11.15 10.28
C ARG A 9 -22.40 10.30 9.35
N THR A 10 -23.72 10.34 9.52
CA THR A 10 -24.65 9.62 8.65
C THR A 10 -24.54 10.08 7.19
N ALA A 11 -24.48 11.39 6.93
CA ALA A 11 -24.31 11.93 5.59
C ALA A 11 -22.96 11.54 4.95
N ILE A 12 -21.89 11.44 5.76
CA ILE A 12 -20.59 10.95 5.29
C ILE A 12 -20.69 9.46 4.91
N LEU A 13 -21.33 8.64 5.74
CA LEU A 13 -21.50 7.21 5.48
C LEU A 13 -22.31 6.96 4.21
N GLU A 14 -23.43 7.64 4.00
CA GLU A 14 -24.22 7.53 2.77
C GLU A 14 -23.40 7.82 1.51
N LYS A 15 -22.60 8.90 1.55
CA LYS A 15 -21.70 9.24 0.43
C LYS A 15 -20.60 8.21 0.23
N LEU A 16 -20.01 7.69 1.30
CA LEU A 16 -19.00 6.63 1.22
C LEU A 16 -19.58 5.35 0.62
N TYR A 17 -20.79 4.93 1.03
CA TYR A 17 -21.47 3.78 0.43
C TYR A 17 -21.73 3.99 -1.06
N ALA A 18 -22.16 5.19 -1.47
CA ALA A 18 -22.37 5.52 -2.88
C ALA A 18 -21.06 5.40 -3.69
N LEU A 19 -19.96 5.99 -3.20
CA LEU A 19 -18.64 5.90 -3.85
C LEU A 19 -18.14 4.45 -3.94
N MET A 20 -18.30 3.69 -2.86
CA MET A 20 -17.85 2.30 -2.81
C MET A 20 -18.68 1.39 -3.72
N THR A 21 -19.99 1.64 -3.84
CA THR A 21 -20.86 0.90 -4.77
C THR A 21 -20.45 1.08 -6.24
N GLU A 22 -19.90 2.25 -6.58
CA GLU A 22 -19.37 2.51 -7.93
C GLU A 22 -18.02 1.81 -8.17
N LEU A 23 -17.22 1.65 -7.12
CA LEU A 23 -15.81 1.22 -7.21
C LEU A 23 -15.59 -0.27 -6.94
N LEU A 24 -16.43 -0.89 -6.11
CA LEU A 24 -16.35 -2.31 -5.77
C LEU A 24 -17.31 -3.12 -6.64
N GLN A 25 -16.91 -4.35 -6.94
CA GLN A 25 -17.76 -5.28 -7.70
C GLN A 25 -18.96 -5.76 -6.86
N ASP A 26 -18.77 -5.89 -5.54
CA ASP A 26 -19.82 -6.23 -4.58
C ASP A 26 -20.29 -4.97 -3.85
N VAL A 27 -21.61 -4.78 -3.80
CA VAL A 27 -22.23 -3.61 -3.15
C VAL A 27 -22.08 -3.74 -1.63
N PRO A 28 -21.34 -2.84 -0.96
CA PRO A 28 -21.22 -2.88 0.49
C PRO A 28 -22.55 -2.56 1.15
N SER A 29 -22.90 -3.35 2.17
CA SER A 29 -24.11 -3.18 2.98
C SER A 29 -23.79 -2.51 4.32
N GLU A 30 -24.81 -2.08 5.07
CA GLU A 30 -24.62 -1.53 6.42
C GLU A 30 -23.91 -2.49 7.39
N GLN A 31 -23.96 -3.80 7.11
CA GLN A 31 -23.31 -4.84 7.90
C GLN A 31 -21.79 -4.87 7.67
N ASP A 32 -21.32 -4.26 6.58
CA ASP A 32 -19.90 -4.24 6.18
C ASP A 32 -19.14 -3.04 6.76
N LEU A 33 -19.80 -2.22 7.58
CA LEU A 33 -19.26 -1.01 8.18
C LEU A 33 -17.90 -1.22 8.87
N HIS A 34 -17.72 -2.40 9.47
CA HIS A 34 -16.50 -2.81 10.20
C HIS A 34 -15.67 -3.88 9.49
N VAL A 35 -16.00 -4.20 8.23
CA VAL A 35 -15.23 -5.14 7.41
C VAL A 35 -14.06 -4.38 6.76
N PRO A 36 -12.83 -4.91 6.82
CA PRO A 36 -11.70 -4.29 6.16
C PRO A 36 -11.88 -4.19 4.63
N PHE A 37 -11.46 -3.07 4.03
CA PHE A 37 -11.56 -2.85 2.57
C PHE A 37 -10.95 -3.99 1.75
N LEU A 38 -9.78 -4.49 2.18
CA LEU A 38 -9.14 -5.61 1.51
C LEU A 38 -10.03 -6.86 1.53
N GLU A 39 -10.70 -7.15 2.64
CA GLU A 39 -11.58 -8.32 2.78
C GLU A 39 -12.84 -8.21 1.92
N MET A 40 -13.32 -6.99 1.67
CA MET A 40 -14.40 -6.68 0.71
C MET A 40 -13.95 -6.76 -0.77
N GLY A 41 -12.73 -7.22 -1.05
CA GLY A 41 -12.22 -7.33 -2.42
C GLY A 41 -11.58 -6.05 -2.96
N ALA A 42 -11.40 -5.01 -2.14
CA ALA A 42 -10.64 -3.84 -2.57
C ALA A 42 -9.19 -4.23 -2.88
N ASN A 43 -8.76 -3.96 -4.11
CA ASN A 43 -7.40 -4.17 -4.58
C ASN A 43 -6.65 -2.82 -4.63
N SER A 44 -5.36 -2.83 -4.97
CA SER A 44 -4.56 -1.60 -4.99
C SER A 44 -5.10 -0.53 -5.96
N LEU A 45 -5.76 -0.93 -7.05
CA LEU A 45 -6.35 -0.01 -8.02
C LEU A 45 -7.63 0.61 -7.47
N THR A 46 -8.54 -0.21 -6.93
CA THR A 46 -9.80 0.29 -6.35
C THR A 46 -9.53 1.15 -5.12
N LEU A 47 -8.51 0.84 -4.30
CA LEU A 47 -8.08 1.70 -3.20
C LEU A 47 -7.54 3.04 -3.71
N MET A 48 -6.81 3.06 -4.82
CA MET A 48 -6.30 4.31 -5.40
C MET A 48 -7.45 5.18 -5.95
N GLU A 49 -8.43 4.56 -6.58
CA GLU A 49 -9.63 5.24 -7.08
C GLU A 49 -10.50 5.75 -5.93
N LEU A 50 -10.69 4.95 -4.87
CA LEU A 50 -11.39 5.35 -3.65
C LEU A 50 -10.72 6.54 -2.97
N VAL A 51 -9.39 6.51 -2.82
CA VAL A 51 -8.62 7.66 -2.30
C VAL A 51 -8.94 8.90 -3.13
N ARG A 52 -8.78 8.85 -4.46
CA ARG A 52 -9.05 10.00 -5.33
C ARG A 52 -10.49 10.50 -5.23
N ALA A 53 -11.46 9.59 -5.16
CA ALA A 53 -12.87 9.93 -5.04
C ALA A 53 -13.19 10.62 -3.72
N VAL A 54 -12.62 10.12 -2.61
CA VAL A 54 -12.79 10.69 -1.27
C VAL A 54 -12.10 12.05 -1.17
N GLU A 55 -10.86 12.19 -1.66
CA GLU A 55 -10.15 13.48 -1.68
C GLU A 55 -10.93 14.52 -2.50
N LYS A 56 -11.48 14.13 -3.66
CA LYS A 56 -12.32 15.00 -4.50
C LYS A 56 -13.63 15.40 -3.82
N THR A 57 -14.27 14.48 -3.10
CA THR A 57 -15.62 14.69 -2.53
C THR A 57 -15.59 15.47 -1.22
N PHE A 58 -14.58 15.21 -0.38
CA PHE A 58 -14.49 15.74 0.98
C PHE A 58 -13.32 16.72 1.18
N GLY A 59 -12.45 16.93 0.19
CA GLY A 59 -11.33 17.87 0.29
C GLY A 59 -10.25 17.45 1.30
N VAL A 60 -10.25 16.18 1.72
CA VAL A 60 -9.25 15.62 2.65
C VAL A 60 -8.02 15.14 1.89
N LYS A 61 -6.88 15.02 2.58
CA LYS A 61 -5.68 14.36 2.04
C LYS A 61 -5.55 12.97 2.63
N LEU A 62 -5.40 11.97 1.77
CA LEU A 62 -5.31 10.57 2.14
C LEU A 62 -4.09 9.93 1.48
N THR A 63 -3.47 9.01 2.20
CA THR A 63 -2.39 8.19 1.64
C THR A 63 -2.84 6.74 1.58
N ILE A 64 -2.43 6.01 0.55
CA ILE A 64 -2.73 4.58 0.40
C ILE A 64 -2.26 3.80 1.65
N ARG A 65 -1.13 4.19 2.26
CA ARG A 65 -0.61 3.54 3.47
C ARG A 65 -1.62 3.53 4.63
N GLN A 66 -2.43 4.58 4.78
CA GLN A 66 -3.41 4.66 5.87
C GLN A 66 -4.47 3.56 5.76
N PHE A 67 -4.83 3.13 4.54
CA PHE A 67 -5.80 2.05 4.30
C PHE A 67 -5.30 0.66 4.72
N PHE A 68 -4.00 0.49 4.94
CA PHE A 68 -3.40 -0.75 5.45
C PHE A 68 -3.22 -0.76 6.98
N GLY A 69 -3.50 0.34 7.67
CA GLY A 69 -3.25 0.49 9.10
C GLY A 69 -4.43 1.07 9.86
N GLU A 70 -4.67 2.37 9.70
CA GLU A 70 -5.61 3.14 10.52
C GLU A 70 -7.01 3.22 9.90
N LEU A 71 -7.09 3.34 8.57
CA LEU A 71 -8.31 3.55 7.80
C LEU A 71 -8.70 2.26 7.07
N THR A 72 -8.73 1.14 7.78
CA THR A 72 -8.96 -0.17 7.17
C THR A 72 -10.44 -0.44 6.89
N THR A 73 -11.38 0.30 7.49
CA THR A 73 -12.84 0.06 7.42
C THR A 73 -13.61 1.32 7.03
N ILE A 74 -14.86 1.15 6.58
CA ILE A 74 -15.77 2.27 6.27
C ILE A 74 -15.97 3.16 7.49
N ASP A 75 -16.13 2.56 8.67
CA ASP A 75 -16.30 3.28 9.93
C ASP A 75 -15.09 4.17 10.27
N ALA A 76 -13.89 3.61 10.15
CA ALA A 76 -12.64 4.32 10.44
C ALA A 76 -12.42 5.47 9.46
N LEU A 77 -12.74 5.26 8.18
CA LEU A 77 -12.68 6.30 7.16
C LEU A 77 -13.70 7.42 7.41
N ALA A 78 -14.94 7.07 7.75
CA ALA A 78 -15.97 8.04 8.09
C ALA A 78 -15.59 8.88 9.32
N ALA A 79 -15.05 8.23 10.36
CA ALA A 79 -14.58 8.92 11.56
C ALA A 79 -13.40 9.87 11.27
N TYR A 80 -12.50 9.49 10.38
CA TYR A 80 -11.39 10.35 9.95
C TYR A 80 -11.87 11.56 9.15
N ILE A 81 -12.81 11.37 8.22
CA ILE A 81 -13.41 12.45 7.43
C ILE A 81 -14.14 13.44 8.34
N ASP A 82 -14.94 12.94 9.29
CA ASP A 82 -15.68 13.80 10.22
C ASP A 82 -14.74 14.67 11.08
N GLN A 83 -13.60 14.11 11.52
CA GLN A 83 -12.59 14.85 12.30
C GLN A 83 -11.79 15.87 11.48
N THR A 84 -11.64 15.65 10.18
CA THR A 84 -10.79 16.49 9.31
C THR A 84 -11.57 17.59 8.60
N LEU A 85 -12.88 17.42 8.41
CA LEU A 85 -13.73 18.44 7.84
C LEU A 85 -13.98 19.59 8.85
N PRO A 86 -13.98 20.86 8.43
CA PRO A 86 -14.31 22.00 9.29
C PRO A 86 -15.68 21.84 9.95
N PRO A 87 -15.86 22.18 11.24
CA PRO A 87 -17.16 22.09 11.91
C PRO A 87 -18.20 22.88 11.12
N ASP A 88 -19.39 22.30 10.99
CA ASP A 88 -20.52 22.77 10.19
C ASP A 88 -20.88 24.20 10.61
N THR A 89 -20.22 25.17 9.99
CA THR A 89 -20.59 26.57 10.09
C THR A 89 -21.70 26.69 9.08
N ALA A 90 -22.94 26.58 9.55
CA ALA A 90 -24.12 26.90 8.78
C ALA A 90 -23.85 28.22 8.04
N GLU A 91 -23.63 28.14 6.73
CA GLU A 91 -23.55 29.32 5.88
C GLU A 91 -24.89 30.04 6.01
N PRO A 92 -24.92 31.29 6.48
CA PRO A 92 -26.13 32.08 6.41
C PRO A 92 -26.41 32.35 4.93
N ILE A 93 -27.56 31.89 4.48
CA ILE A 93 -28.16 32.21 3.18
C ILE A 93 -28.02 33.72 2.94
N PRO A 94 -27.29 34.18 1.91
CA PRO A 94 -27.31 35.60 1.56
C PRO A 94 -28.71 35.99 1.09
N GLN A 95 -29.44 36.74 1.92
CA GLN A 95 -30.64 37.44 1.48
C GLN A 95 -30.24 38.56 0.52
N GLU A 96 -30.74 38.49 -0.70
CA GLU A 96 -30.74 39.60 -1.65
C GLU A 96 -31.46 40.81 -1.03
N ILE A 97 -30.77 41.96 -0.99
CA ILE A 97 -31.42 43.26 -0.88
C ILE A 97 -30.74 44.19 -1.88
N SER A 98 -31.50 44.62 -2.88
CA SER A 98 -31.09 45.60 -3.87
C SER A 98 -31.42 47.04 -3.43
N THR A 99 -30.62 47.96 -4.00
CA THR A 99 -30.82 49.40 -4.29
C THR A 99 -30.26 50.45 -3.32
N GLY A 100 -29.42 51.36 -3.85
CA GLY A 100 -29.23 52.70 -3.27
C GLY A 100 -27.90 53.47 -3.46
N THR A 101 -27.41 53.70 -4.69
CA THR A 101 -26.73 54.90 -5.26
C THR A 101 -25.70 55.81 -4.49
N ALA A 102 -24.52 55.98 -5.15
CA ALA A 102 -23.54 57.11 -5.26
C ALA A 102 -22.71 57.58 -4.03
N ALA A 103 -21.46 58.07 -4.10
CA ALA A 103 -20.62 58.64 -5.16
C ALA A 103 -19.10 58.60 -4.81
N THR A 104 -18.27 58.52 -5.85
CA THR A 104 -16.88 59.02 -6.09
C THR A 104 -15.82 59.14 -4.98
N GLY A 105 -14.64 58.55 -5.26
CA GLY A 105 -13.35 58.95 -4.70
C GLY A 105 -12.18 58.17 -5.32
N SER A 106 -11.45 58.80 -6.25
CA SER A 106 -10.32 58.25 -7.00
C SER A 106 -9.00 58.33 -6.22
N SER A 107 -8.22 57.24 -6.16
CA SER A 107 -6.75 57.28 -6.27
C SER A 107 -6.15 55.86 -6.40
N ASN A 108 -5.35 55.67 -7.44
CA ASN A 108 -4.38 54.59 -7.66
C ASN A 108 -3.00 55.28 -7.86
N PRO A 109 -1.80 54.64 -7.86
CA PRO A 109 -1.49 53.22 -8.08
C PRO A 109 -0.31 52.69 -7.18
N PRO A 110 0.43 51.59 -7.50
CA PRO A 110 0.12 50.42 -8.32
C PRO A 110 0.24 49.08 -7.54
N GLN A 111 -0.57 48.08 -7.90
CA GLN A 111 -0.32 46.68 -7.57
C GLN A 111 0.29 45.93 -8.76
N SER A 112 1.24 45.06 -8.45
CA SER A 112 1.90 44.13 -9.35
C SER A 112 0.98 42.95 -9.66
N SER A 113 0.57 42.82 -10.92
CA SER A 113 -0.18 41.68 -11.42
C SER A 113 0.78 40.54 -11.79
N PHE A 114 0.75 39.42 -11.07
CA PHE A 114 1.25 38.16 -11.60
C PHE A 114 0.10 37.43 -12.27
N SER A 115 0.10 37.48 -13.60
CA SER A 115 -0.71 36.62 -14.46
C SER A 115 -0.20 35.19 -14.35
N SER A 116 -0.95 34.32 -13.67
CA SER A 116 -0.76 32.87 -13.71
C SER A 116 -1.48 32.33 -14.95
N MET A 117 -0.75 32.26 -16.05
CA MET A 117 -1.15 31.51 -17.25
C MET A 117 -1.06 30.01 -16.93
N MET A 118 -2.18 29.34 -16.68
CA MET A 118 -2.26 27.89 -16.84
C MET A 118 -2.46 27.58 -18.33
N PRO A 119 -1.70 26.65 -18.94
CA PRO A 119 -2.10 26.10 -20.21
C PRO A 119 -3.29 25.15 -20.01
N ASP A 120 -4.31 25.37 -20.82
CA ASP A 120 -5.45 24.49 -21.04
C ASP A 120 -4.95 23.15 -21.62
N VAL A 121 -5.17 22.05 -20.89
CA VAL A 121 -4.84 20.68 -21.33
C VAL A 121 -6.10 19.96 -21.80
N SER A 122 -6.80 20.58 -22.75
CA SER A 122 -7.95 19.98 -23.44
C SER A 122 -7.60 19.43 -24.83
N HIS A 123 -6.42 18.85 -25.05
CA HIS A 123 -6.08 18.21 -26.33
C HIS A 123 -5.08 17.05 -26.21
N LEU A 124 -5.48 15.94 -25.57
CA LEU A 124 -4.73 14.66 -25.66
C LEU A 124 -5.64 13.44 -25.85
N SER A 125 -6.76 13.63 -26.56
CA SER A 125 -7.56 12.53 -27.10
C SER A 125 -7.57 12.61 -28.62
N GLY A 126 -6.65 11.90 -29.27
CA GLY A 126 -6.65 11.80 -30.73
C GLY A 126 -5.40 11.18 -31.35
N SER A 127 -5.51 9.90 -31.71
CA SER A 127 -4.78 9.23 -32.79
C SER A 127 -3.35 8.75 -32.55
N LEU A 128 -3.24 7.49 -32.13
CA LEU A 128 -2.16 6.60 -32.55
C LEU A 128 -2.34 6.28 -34.04
N SER A 129 -1.53 6.91 -34.92
CA SER A 129 -1.05 6.41 -36.22
C SER A 129 -0.52 7.58 -37.06
N GLY A 130 0.77 7.56 -37.42
CA GLY A 130 1.36 8.49 -38.39
C GLY A 130 2.69 9.08 -37.93
N GLU A 131 3.65 9.18 -38.84
CA GLU A 131 5.05 9.57 -38.64
C GLU A 131 5.25 10.75 -37.67
N LEU A 132 6.22 10.60 -36.77
CA LEU A 132 6.60 11.64 -35.81
C LEU A 132 7.16 12.85 -36.56
N SER A 133 6.44 13.97 -36.53
CA SER A 133 6.92 15.24 -37.06
C SER A 133 8.09 15.77 -36.22
N PRO A 134 9.05 16.49 -36.83
CA PRO A 134 10.23 17.01 -36.14
C PRO A 134 9.90 17.97 -34.98
N GLU A 135 8.69 18.54 -34.93
CA GLU A 135 8.24 19.33 -33.77
C GLU A 135 7.99 18.47 -32.52
N VAL A 136 7.50 17.23 -32.66
CA VAL A 136 7.27 16.33 -31.51
C VAL A 136 8.59 15.83 -30.93
N GLU A 137 9.59 15.60 -31.77
CA GLU A 137 10.95 15.25 -31.34
C GLU A 137 11.62 16.40 -30.57
N GLN A 138 11.41 17.66 -31.00
CA GLN A 138 11.86 18.83 -30.26
C GLN A 138 11.15 18.99 -28.91
N ILE A 139 9.86 18.70 -28.82
CA ILE A 139 9.11 18.75 -27.56
C ILE A 139 9.57 17.65 -26.60
N LEU A 140 9.83 16.43 -27.10
CA LEU A 140 10.27 15.31 -26.28
C LEU A 140 11.70 15.51 -25.75
N THR A 141 12.61 16.03 -26.59
CA THR A 141 13.97 16.38 -26.17
C THR A 141 13.98 17.54 -25.17
N HIS A 142 13.14 18.55 -25.36
CA HIS A 142 12.97 19.62 -24.39
C HIS A 142 12.43 19.12 -23.05
N GLN A 143 11.44 18.21 -23.04
CA GLN A 143 10.95 17.60 -21.80
C GLN A 143 12.02 16.75 -21.09
N LEU A 144 12.80 15.96 -21.83
CA LEU A 144 13.87 15.15 -21.24
C LEU A 144 14.97 16.03 -20.62
N GLN A 145 15.28 17.16 -21.24
CA GLN A 145 16.24 18.12 -20.71
C GLN A 145 15.75 18.81 -19.44
N VAL A 146 14.47 19.24 -19.40
CA VAL A 146 13.86 19.81 -18.18
C VAL A 146 13.80 18.76 -17.06
N ALA A 147 13.44 17.51 -17.36
CA ALA A 147 13.42 16.42 -16.38
C ALA A 147 14.83 16.13 -15.80
N SER A 148 15.87 16.19 -16.64
CA SER A 148 17.25 16.00 -16.17
C SER A 148 17.72 17.13 -15.24
N GLN A 149 17.31 18.37 -15.52
CA GLN A 149 17.66 19.53 -14.70
C GLN A 149 16.92 19.52 -13.35
N THR A 150 15.65 19.13 -13.33
CA THR A 150 14.89 19.00 -12.07
C THR A 150 15.43 17.86 -11.21
N MET A 151 15.80 16.72 -11.80
CA MET A 151 16.48 15.65 -11.06
C MET A 151 17.82 16.09 -10.48
N ALA A 152 18.63 16.83 -11.22
CA ALA A 152 19.90 17.38 -10.70
C ALA A 152 19.68 18.35 -9.51
N GLN A 153 18.62 19.16 -9.57
CA GLN A 153 18.23 20.04 -8.46
C GLN A 153 17.77 19.26 -7.23
N VAL A 154 16.98 18.21 -7.40
CA VAL A 154 16.52 17.37 -6.28
C VAL A 154 17.70 16.60 -5.66
N VAL A 155 18.61 16.04 -6.47
CA VAL A 155 19.79 15.33 -5.96
C VAL A 155 20.73 16.26 -5.20
N SER A 156 20.96 17.47 -5.69
CA SER A 156 21.79 18.46 -4.99
C SER A 156 21.16 18.92 -3.67
N GLN A 157 19.84 19.10 -3.61
CA GLN A 157 19.12 19.39 -2.36
C GLN A 157 19.19 18.22 -1.37
N GLN A 158 19.09 16.97 -1.84
CA GLN A 158 19.24 15.78 -1.00
C GLN A 158 20.68 15.64 -0.47
N LEU A 159 21.69 15.95 -1.29
CA LEU A 159 23.09 15.88 -0.87
C LEU A 159 23.44 16.97 0.16
N GLU A 160 22.89 18.18 0.00
CA GLU A 160 23.03 19.27 0.96
C GLU A 160 22.33 18.95 2.29
N PHE A 161 21.13 18.35 2.25
CA PHE A 161 20.43 17.86 3.43
C PHE A 161 21.24 16.79 4.20
N LEU A 162 21.92 15.89 3.49
CA LEU A 162 22.80 14.87 4.10
C LEU A 162 24.07 15.48 4.72
N ARG A 163 24.64 16.52 4.10
CA ARG A 163 25.77 17.29 4.69
C ARG A 163 25.34 18.03 5.97
N GLN A 164 24.16 18.64 5.97
CA GLN A 164 23.61 19.33 7.15
C GLN A 164 23.27 18.38 8.31
N ARG A 165 22.95 17.11 8.01
CA ARG A 165 22.76 16.05 9.02
C ARG A 165 24.07 15.38 9.50
N GLY A 166 25.23 15.87 9.08
CA GLY A 166 26.52 15.40 9.60
C GLY A 166 26.93 13.99 9.15
N VAL A 167 26.37 13.49 8.04
CA VAL A 167 26.82 12.22 7.44
C VAL A 167 28.16 12.46 6.75
N SER A 168 29.25 12.30 7.50
CA SER A 168 30.60 12.41 7.00
C SER A 168 31.01 11.08 6.35
N LEU A 169 30.89 10.99 5.02
CA LEU A 169 31.57 9.94 4.25
C LEU A 169 33.07 10.23 4.28
N LYS A 170 33.76 9.76 5.33
CA LYS A 170 35.22 9.66 5.28
C LYS A 170 35.58 8.50 4.37
N PRO A 171 36.45 8.69 3.37
CA PRO A 171 37.08 7.58 2.68
C PRO A 171 37.98 6.87 3.69
N ASP A 172 37.65 5.63 4.01
CA ASP A 172 38.51 4.78 4.83
C ASP A 172 39.79 4.53 4.04
N ARG A 173 40.92 4.86 4.68
CA ARG A 173 42.23 4.76 4.05
C ARG A 173 42.65 3.30 4.04
N GLN A 174 43.30 2.95 2.94
CA GLN A 174 43.99 1.70 2.70
C GLN A 174 44.95 1.35 3.85
N ASP A 175 44.72 0.23 4.53
CA ASP A 175 45.77 -0.51 5.21
C ASP A 175 46.32 -1.55 4.21
N GLU A 176 47.59 -1.38 3.86
CA GLU A 176 48.39 -2.37 3.14
C GLU A 176 48.77 -3.55 4.06
N PRO A 177 49.07 -4.73 3.48
CA PRO A 177 49.13 -5.99 4.20
C PRO A 177 50.49 -6.17 4.89
N THR A 178 50.47 -6.43 6.19
CA THR A 178 51.64 -7.00 6.88
C THR A 178 51.52 -8.53 6.85
N ASN A 179 52.51 -9.14 6.21
CA ASN A 179 52.72 -10.56 6.01
C ASN A 179 53.07 -11.28 7.33
N GLU A 180 52.19 -12.17 7.81
CA GLU A 180 52.56 -13.24 8.75
C GLU A 180 52.09 -14.60 8.21
N ALA A 181 53.01 -15.56 8.22
CA ALA A 181 52.85 -16.92 7.72
C ALA A 181 51.96 -17.80 8.65
N PRO A 182 51.40 -18.90 8.13
CA PRO A 182 50.17 -19.50 8.65
C PRO A 182 50.38 -20.40 9.87
N GLN A 183 49.66 -20.10 10.96
CA GLN A 183 49.46 -21.05 12.05
C GLN A 183 48.29 -21.99 11.75
N THR A 184 48.57 -23.29 11.89
CA THR A 184 47.67 -24.41 11.69
C THR A 184 46.48 -24.36 12.66
N ILE A 185 45.26 -24.19 12.13
CA ILE A 185 44.03 -24.28 12.92
C ILE A 185 43.72 -25.77 13.17
N LYS A 186 43.90 -26.21 14.42
CA LYS A 186 43.28 -27.44 14.93
C LYS A 186 41.77 -27.19 15.19
N PRO A 187 40.88 -28.17 14.93
CA PRO A 187 39.46 -28.00 15.22
C PRO A 187 39.21 -27.93 16.74
N PRO A 188 38.35 -27.03 17.24
CA PRO A 188 37.95 -27.04 18.64
C PRO A 188 37.02 -28.23 18.90
N GLN A 189 37.43 -29.07 19.84
CA GLN A 189 36.65 -30.18 20.39
C GLN A 189 35.46 -29.64 21.21
N SER A 190 34.29 -30.21 20.99
CA SER A 190 33.08 -29.98 21.79
C SER A 190 33.27 -30.46 23.23
N PRO A 191 32.88 -29.70 24.27
CA PRO A 191 32.81 -30.24 25.62
C PRO A 191 31.56 -31.13 25.81
N PRO A 192 31.61 -32.12 26.72
CA PRO A 192 30.54 -33.08 26.93
C PRO A 192 29.33 -32.44 27.62
N LYS A 193 28.13 -32.80 27.17
CA LYS A 193 26.86 -32.43 27.79
C LYS A 193 26.64 -33.29 29.06
N THR A 194 26.56 -32.63 30.21
CA THR A 194 25.88 -33.14 31.40
C THR A 194 24.65 -32.25 31.63
N PRO A 195 23.46 -32.80 31.94
CA PRO A 195 22.22 -32.03 31.96
C PRO A 195 22.13 -31.22 33.25
N ALA A 196 22.35 -29.91 33.14
CA ALA A 196 21.96 -28.95 34.17
C ALA A 196 20.56 -28.42 33.83
N THR A 197 19.61 -28.70 34.70
CA THR A 197 18.25 -28.12 34.71
C THR A 197 18.35 -26.61 34.80
N ALA A 198 18.33 -25.93 33.66
CA ALA A 198 18.13 -24.49 33.59
C ALA A 198 16.64 -24.23 33.40
N GLN A 199 15.97 -23.86 34.49
CA GLN A 199 14.64 -23.25 34.45
C GLN A 199 14.77 -21.91 33.71
N SER A 200 14.39 -21.89 32.43
CA SER A 200 14.21 -20.64 31.69
C SER A 200 12.90 -20.00 32.15
N SER A 201 13.00 -18.99 33.02
CA SER A 201 11.90 -18.07 33.25
C SER A 201 11.72 -17.22 31.99
N GLU A 202 10.83 -17.65 31.09
CA GLU A 202 10.34 -16.79 30.01
C GLU A 202 9.55 -15.64 30.65
N LYS A 203 10.16 -14.46 30.74
CA LYS A 203 9.40 -13.22 30.86
C LYS A 203 8.67 -12.99 29.55
N THR A 204 7.44 -13.50 29.45
CA THR A 204 6.51 -13.09 28.41
C THR A 204 6.17 -11.62 28.64
N THR A 205 6.83 -10.72 27.91
CA THR A 205 6.35 -9.36 27.75
C THR A 205 5.03 -9.45 26.97
N ALA A 206 3.92 -9.41 27.70
CA ALA A 206 2.59 -9.40 27.11
C ALA A 206 2.44 -8.11 26.30
N LEU A 207 2.34 -8.23 24.97
CA LEU A 207 1.93 -7.13 24.11
C LEU A 207 0.51 -6.69 24.53
N PRO A 208 0.20 -5.39 24.55
CA PRO A 208 -1.04 -4.83 25.09
C PRO A 208 -2.28 -5.06 24.20
N PHE A 209 -2.16 -5.87 23.14
CA PHE A 209 -3.27 -6.16 22.24
C PHE A 209 -3.95 -7.47 22.66
N PRO A 210 -5.30 -7.53 22.70
CA PRO A 210 -5.98 -8.79 22.88
C PRO A 210 -5.49 -9.73 21.76
N LYS A 211 -5.06 -10.94 22.13
CA LYS A 211 -4.72 -11.99 21.16
C LYS A 211 -6.01 -12.38 20.44
N LEU A 212 -6.35 -11.63 19.40
CA LEU A 212 -7.46 -11.96 18.51
C LEU A 212 -7.21 -13.38 18.02
N ARG A 213 -8.15 -14.28 18.28
CA ARG A 213 -7.97 -15.67 17.85
C ARG A 213 -7.92 -15.67 16.34
N LEU A 214 -6.97 -16.40 15.78
CA LEU A 214 -6.79 -16.43 14.33
C LEU A 214 -8.08 -16.86 13.61
N ASP A 215 -8.84 -17.78 14.21
CA ASP A 215 -10.13 -18.22 13.66
C ASP A 215 -11.18 -17.09 13.69
N GLU A 216 -11.20 -16.23 14.73
CA GLU A 216 -12.06 -15.03 14.77
C GLU A 216 -11.65 -14.01 13.71
N MET A 217 -10.35 -13.90 13.40
CA MET A 217 -9.86 -13.08 12.28
C MET A 217 -10.22 -13.68 10.92
N ARG A 218 -10.17 -15.02 10.77
CA ARG A 218 -10.52 -15.69 9.52
C ARG A 218 -12.03 -15.72 9.26
N ALA A 219 -12.85 -15.73 10.31
CA ALA A 219 -14.31 -15.75 10.20
C ALA A 219 -14.93 -14.36 10.01
N ARG A 220 -14.17 -13.28 10.22
CA ARG A 220 -14.69 -11.91 10.13
C ARG A 220 -15.09 -11.59 8.68
N GLY A 221 -16.31 -11.10 8.49
CA GLY A 221 -16.83 -10.75 7.16
C GLY A 221 -17.26 -11.94 6.29
N LEU A 222 -17.26 -13.18 6.79
CA LEU A 222 -17.73 -14.36 6.07
C LEU A 222 -19.03 -14.90 6.66
N THR A 223 -19.93 -15.36 5.80
CA THR A 223 -21.08 -16.16 6.26
C THR A 223 -20.58 -17.49 6.84
N PRO A 224 -21.35 -18.16 7.71
CA PRO A 224 -20.97 -19.48 8.25
C PRO A 224 -20.67 -20.51 7.16
N GLU A 225 -21.41 -20.47 6.05
CA GLU A 225 -21.21 -21.34 4.88
C GLU A 225 -19.89 -21.04 4.17
N GLN A 226 -19.59 -19.76 3.92
CA GLN A 226 -18.32 -19.33 3.31
C GLN A 226 -17.13 -19.68 4.19
N HIS A 227 -17.23 -19.47 5.50
CA HIS A 227 -16.18 -19.82 6.45
C HIS A 227 -15.92 -21.34 6.45
N HIS A 228 -16.97 -22.16 6.50
CA HIS A 228 -16.83 -23.61 6.43
C HIS A 228 -16.18 -24.07 5.11
N HIS A 229 -16.61 -23.49 3.98
CA HIS A 229 -16.00 -23.75 2.68
C HIS A 229 -14.51 -23.38 2.64
N LEU A 230 -14.16 -22.22 3.18
CA LEU A 230 -12.78 -21.72 3.22
C LEU A 230 -11.89 -22.66 4.05
N GLU A 231 -12.33 -23.08 5.23
CA GLU A 231 -11.57 -24.02 6.07
C GLU A 231 -11.38 -25.38 5.35
N ALA A 232 -12.42 -25.88 4.68
CA ALA A 232 -12.32 -27.09 3.87
C ALA A 232 -11.36 -26.93 2.68
N LEU A 233 -11.33 -25.75 2.04
CA LEU A 233 -10.39 -25.44 0.97
C LEU A 233 -8.95 -25.38 1.49
N ILE A 234 -8.70 -24.68 2.59
CA ILE A 234 -7.38 -24.57 3.24
C ILE A 234 -6.85 -25.97 3.58
N ALA A 235 -7.69 -26.83 4.16
CA ALA A 235 -7.32 -28.21 4.49
C ALA A 235 -6.93 -29.02 3.24
N ARG A 236 -7.74 -28.95 2.17
CA ARG A 236 -7.48 -29.66 0.92
C ARG A 236 -6.18 -29.22 0.25
N ILE A 237 -5.94 -27.91 0.13
CA ILE A 237 -4.73 -27.38 -0.50
C ILE A 237 -3.48 -27.76 0.29
N ASN A 238 -3.53 -27.65 1.62
CA ASN A 238 -2.42 -28.03 2.49
C ASN A 238 -2.13 -29.54 2.44
N ALA A 239 -3.15 -30.38 2.28
CA ALA A 239 -2.97 -31.81 2.10
C ALA A 239 -2.39 -32.16 0.71
N LEU A 240 -2.71 -31.37 -0.32
CA LEU A 240 -2.20 -31.55 -1.68
C LEU A 240 -0.72 -31.14 -1.82
N THR A 241 -0.28 -30.11 -1.09
CA THR A 241 1.04 -29.48 -1.29
C THR A 241 1.88 -29.33 0.00
N PRO A 242 1.99 -30.39 0.84
CA PRO A 242 2.62 -30.29 2.15
C PRO A 242 4.11 -29.92 2.09
N GLU A 243 4.87 -30.43 1.12
CA GLU A 243 6.30 -30.17 0.99
C GLU A 243 6.58 -28.76 0.45
N SER A 244 5.76 -28.27 -0.48
CA SER A 244 5.81 -26.87 -0.93
C SER A 244 5.65 -25.89 0.25
N LYS A 245 4.67 -26.16 1.12
CA LYS A 245 4.45 -25.39 2.35
C LYS A 245 5.62 -25.52 3.32
N ARG A 246 6.10 -26.74 3.58
CA ARG A 246 7.20 -27.02 4.52
C ARG A 246 8.48 -26.28 4.11
N ARG A 247 8.86 -26.35 2.83
CA ARG A 247 10.05 -25.67 2.30
C ARG A 247 9.91 -24.15 2.37
N THR A 248 8.74 -23.61 2.01
CA THR A 248 8.49 -22.17 2.16
C THR A 248 8.70 -21.74 3.61
N GLN A 249 8.15 -22.48 4.58
CA GLN A 249 8.34 -22.17 6.00
C GLN A 249 9.80 -22.29 6.45
N GLN A 250 10.51 -23.31 5.97
CA GLN A 250 11.92 -23.55 6.30
C GLN A 250 12.83 -22.41 5.80
N TYR A 251 12.61 -21.92 4.57
CA TYR A 251 13.50 -20.95 3.93
C TYR A 251 13.05 -19.49 4.11
N ARG A 252 11.82 -19.23 4.56
CA ARG A 252 11.30 -17.88 4.80
C ARG A 252 12.24 -16.96 5.62
N PRO A 253 12.99 -17.43 6.64
CA PRO A 253 13.91 -16.57 7.39
C PRO A 253 15.18 -16.17 6.62
N VAL A 254 15.55 -16.88 5.55
CA VAL A 254 16.82 -16.72 4.84
C VAL A 254 16.67 -16.37 3.36
N LEU A 255 15.49 -16.55 2.78
CA LEU A 255 15.18 -16.24 1.38
C LEU A 255 14.14 -15.12 1.33
N ALA A 256 14.60 -13.91 0.99
CA ALA A 256 13.72 -12.77 0.75
C ALA A 256 13.08 -12.88 -0.65
N ASP A 257 11.83 -13.33 -0.69
CA ASP A 257 11.04 -13.47 -1.92
C ASP A 257 9.68 -12.79 -1.75
N ASN A 258 9.39 -11.77 -2.57
CA ASN A 258 8.11 -11.06 -2.51
C ASN A 258 6.93 -11.97 -2.88
N ARG A 259 7.14 -12.99 -3.72
CA ARG A 259 6.11 -13.92 -4.20
C ARG A 259 5.55 -14.76 -3.07
N ALA A 260 6.37 -15.07 -2.07
CA ALA A 260 5.96 -15.83 -0.89
C ALA A 260 5.04 -15.03 0.07
N SER A 261 4.85 -13.73 -0.17
CA SER A 261 4.01 -12.83 0.61
C SER A 261 2.94 -12.09 -0.21
N ALA A 262 3.03 -12.14 -1.53
CA ALA A 262 2.11 -11.48 -2.43
C ALA A 262 0.68 -12.01 -2.21
N GLY A 263 -0.28 -11.10 -2.00
CA GLY A 263 -1.67 -11.47 -1.73
C GLY A 263 -1.93 -11.94 -0.28
N PHE A 264 -1.06 -11.58 0.67
CA PHE A 264 -1.28 -11.89 2.08
C PHE A 264 -2.60 -11.35 2.61
N ARG A 265 -3.38 -12.25 3.22
CA ARG A 265 -4.62 -11.96 3.95
C ARG A 265 -4.65 -12.84 5.18
N PHE A 266 -5.12 -12.33 6.32
CA PHE A 266 -5.24 -13.13 7.53
C PHE A 266 -6.17 -14.34 7.33
N THR A 267 -7.24 -14.16 6.56
CA THR A 267 -8.23 -15.19 6.19
C THR A 267 -7.63 -16.38 5.43
N THR A 268 -6.61 -16.16 4.60
CA THR A 268 -6.04 -17.21 3.72
C THR A 268 -4.58 -17.54 3.99
N LYS A 269 -3.95 -16.93 5.01
CA LYS A 269 -2.51 -17.04 5.26
C LYS A 269 -2.00 -18.48 5.36
N ASP A 270 -2.82 -19.42 5.83
CA ASP A 270 -2.41 -20.80 6.08
C ASP A 270 -2.33 -21.64 4.80
N MET A 271 -2.85 -21.12 3.68
CA MET A 271 -2.66 -21.68 2.33
C MET A 271 -1.81 -20.76 1.42
N LEU A 272 -1.18 -19.72 1.97
CA LEU A 272 -0.36 -18.77 1.21
C LEU A 272 1.12 -19.17 1.20
N TYR A 273 1.54 -19.76 0.09
CA TYR A 273 2.93 -20.11 -0.21
C TYR A 273 3.09 -20.43 -1.70
N PRO A 274 4.29 -20.27 -2.29
CA PRO A 274 4.53 -20.66 -3.66
C PRO A 274 4.49 -22.18 -3.82
N ILE A 275 4.00 -22.64 -4.97
CA ILE A 275 4.15 -24.04 -5.41
C ILE A 275 5.58 -24.23 -5.92
N ILE A 276 6.27 -25.24 -5.40
CA ILE A 276 7.69 -25.47 -5.71
C ILE A 276 7.79 -26.53 -6.80
N GLY A 277 8.10 -26.09 -8.03
CA GLY A 277 8.36 -26.96 -9.17
C GLY A 277 9.64 -27.80 -9.02
N THR A 278 9.62 -29.04 -9.50
CA THR A 278 10.81 -29.91 -9.59
C THR A 278 11.19 -30.27 -11.02
N ARG A 279 10.20 -30.38 -11.92
CA ARG A 279 10.41 -30.71 -13.33
C ARG A 279 9.32 -30.09 -14.19
N SER A 280 9.62 -29.83 -15.46
CA SER A 280 8.65 -29.42 -16.47
C SER A 280 8.94 -30.11 -17.81
N ARG A 281 7.90 -30.26 -18.64
CA ARG A 281 8.00 -30.81 -19.99
C ARG A 281 6.81 -30.37 -20.84
N GLY A 282 7.08 -29.68 -21.94
CA GLY A 282 6.02 -29.13 -22.79
C GLY A 282 5.14 -28.17 -22.01
N SER A 283 3.82 -28.38 -22.02
CA SER A 283 2.84 -27.59 -21.26
C SER A 283 2.55 -28.15 -19.86
N ARG A 284 3.43 -28.99 -19.31
CA ARG A 284 3.25 -29.62 -17.99
C ARG A 284 4.37 -29.26 -17.03
N ILE A 285 4.02 -29.01 -15.78
CA ILE A 285 4.95 -28.84 -14.66
C ILE A 285 4.54 -29.78 -13.53
N TRP A 286 5.53 -30.34 -12.82
CA TRP A 286 5.31 -31.11 -11.61
C TRP A 286 5.96 -30.40 -10.44
N ASP A 287 5.22 -30.33 -9.34
CA ASP A 287 5.75 -29.78 -8.09
C ASP A 287 6.61 -30.81 -7.34
N VAL A 288 7.05 -30.42 -6.15
CA VAL A 288 7.83 -31.25 -5.23
C VAL A 288 7.00 -32.33 -4.54
N ASP A 289 5.69 -32.15 -4.49
CA ASP A 289 4.73 -33.08 -3.91
C ASP A 289 4.28 -34.15 -4.93
N GLY A 290 4.66 -34.01 -6.21
CA GLY A 290 4.36 -34.93 -7.30
C GLY A 290 3.10 -34.58 -8.09
N ASN A 291 2.45 -33.47 -7.76
CA ASN A 291 1.26 -32.99 -8.46
C ASN A 291 1.63 -32.51 -9.85
N GLU A 292 0.82 -32.87 -10.85
CA GLU A 292 0.96 -32.41 -12.23
C GLU A 292 0.01 -31.24 -12.50
N TYR A 293 0.54 -30.20 -13.14
CA TYR A 293 -0.21 -29.03 -13.56
C TYR A 293 -0.08 -28.83 -15.07
N ILE A 294 -1.14 -28.30 -15.68
CA ILE A 294 -1.04 -27.67 -16.99
C ILE A 294 -0.48 -26.27 -16.76
N ASP A 295 0.70 -26.01 -17.29
CA ASP A 295 1.37 -24.72 -17.14
C ASP A 295 0.78 -23.72 -18.14
N LEU A 296 -0.02 -22.78 -17.62
CA LEU A 296 -0.50 -21.63 -18.37
C LEU A 296 0.35 -20.38 -18.13
N ALA A 297 1.22 -20.42 -17.10
CA ALA A 297 2.13 -19.32 -16.82
C ALA A 297 3.29 -19.30 -17.82
N MET A 298 3.73 -20.48 -18.29
CA MET A 298 4.75 -20.65 -19.35
C MET A 298 5.98 -19.79 -19.11
N GLY A 299 6.49 -19.77 -17.87
CA GLY A 299 7.64 -18.95 -17.50
C GLY A 299 7.44 -17.44 -17.61
N PHE A 300 6.20 -16.96 -17.61
CA PHE A 300 5.81 -15.57 -17.93
C PHE A 300 6.03 -15.17 -19.40
N GLY A 301 6.13 -16.15 -20.31
CA GLY A 301 6.18 -15.93 -21.76
C GLY A 301 7.55 -15.59 -22.33
N VAL A 302 8.64 -15.85 -21.59
CA VAL A 302 10.03 -15.68 -22.05
C VAL A 302 10.63 -16.94 -22.66
#